data_AF-A0A177C0I7-F1
#
_entry.id   AF-A0A177C0I7-F1
#
_cell.length_a   1.000
_cell.length_b   1.000
_cell.length_c   1.000
_cell.angle_alpha   90.00
_cell.angle_beta   90.00
_cell.angle_gamma   90.00
#
_symmetry.space_group_name_H-M   'P 1'
#
loop_
_entity.id
_entity.type
_entity.pdbx_description
1 polymer ?
#
loop_
_entity_poly.entity_id
_entity_poly.type
_entity_poly.pdbx_seq_one_letter_code
_entity_poly.pdbx_strand_id
1 'polypeptide(L)'
;MAMLAMCIAWTILSRSLLLNLGISNSPGSTFLPPEIVECFQSFSFGKGAVTLRKDEPNPVNFALLSRWKQATAALCHNAYVLDAFTFFDARTVNIERALKDLDPLLARYAKPSNVSHGKDARIDDLRDVLRLGASFAFTLFGQPCFWKFDWRSDRAIAHGKTETEPKPESFLSTTTINIAATTSIRLTTQEIVAWPSLVRVMDENGVQLSEGDDTILGEKKYLSDIAGKLGDVPRVHEGDDSRSNSPPFENIPVAGLLDQYGT
;
A
#
# COMPACT_ATOMS: atom_id res chain seq x y z
N MET A 1 8.13 11.21 -10.24
CA MET A 1 8.49 10.10 -9.34
C MET A 1 7.65 10.08 -8.07
N ALA A 2 7.59 11.16 -7.27
CA ALA A 2 6.83 11.20 -6.01
C ALA A 2 5.34 10.79 -6.13
N MET A 3 4.64 11.25 -7.18
CA MET A 3 3.24 10.88 -7.41
C MET A 3 3.03 9.39 -7.70
N LEU A 4 3.96 8.74 -8.42
CA LEU A 4 3.86 7.31 -8.74
C LEU A 4 4.07 6.46 -7.51
N ALA A 5 5.10 6.78 -6.72
CA ALA A 5 5.33 6.15 -5.43
C ALA A 5 4.13 6.33 -4.50
N MET A 6 3.51 7.52 -4.51
CA MET A 6 2.28 7.79 -3.76
C MET A 6 1.11 6.92 -4.25
N CYS A 7 0.90 6.76 -5.56
CA CYS A 7 -0.16 5.89 -6.09
C CYS A 7 0.04 4.42 -5.68
N ILE A 8 1.27 3.91 -5.79
CA ILE A 8 1.61 2.53 -5.40
C ILE A 8 1.41 2.36 -3.88
N ALA A 9 1.97 3.28 -3.09
CA ALA A 9 1.82 3.29 -1.65
C ALA A 9 0.36 3.32 -1.23
N TRP A 10 -0.42 4.27 -1.75
CA TRP A 10 -1.85 4.38 -1.48
C TRP A 10 -2.59 3.07 -1.76
N THR A 11 -2.26 2.40 -2.87
CA THR A 11 -2.83 1.09 -3.21
C THR A 11 -2.48 0.04 -2.18
N ILE A 12 -1.22 -0.01 -1.73
CA ILE A 12 -0.82 -0.95 -0.67
C ILE A 12 -1.57 -0.64 0.62
N LEU A 13 -1.55 0.60 1.07
CA LEU A 13 -2.14 1.01 2.34
C LEU A 13 -3.67 0.79 2.36
N SER A 14 -4.36 1.19 1.30
CA SER A 14 -5.82 1.00 1.18
C SER A 14 -6.23 -0.47 1.22
N ARG A 15 -5.40 -1.37 0.65
CA ARG A 15 -5.68 -2.81 0.58
C ARG A 15 -5.16 -3.61 1.79
N SER A 16 -4.37 -3.00 2.67
CA SER A 16 -3.70 -3.70 3.80
C SER A 16 -4.46 -3.69 5.13
N LEU A 17 -5.41 -2.78 5.34
CA LEU A 17 -6.09 -2.64 6.64
C LEU A 17 -7.47 -3.29 6.66
N LEU A 18 -7.70 -4.12 7.68
CA LEU A 18 -9.01 -4.68 8.01
C LEU A 18 -10.06 -3.60 8.31
N LEU A 19 -9.66 -2.50 8.96
CA LEU A 19 -10.58 -1.46 9.43
C LEU A 19 -11.27 -0.71 8.28
N ASN A 20 -10.70 -0.74 7.08
CA ASN A 20 -11.32 -0.16 5.88
C ASN A 20 -12.23 -1.16 5.14
N LEU A 21 -12.26 -2.45 5.52
CA LEU A 21 -13.07 -3.47 4.87
C LEU A 21 -14.58 -3.29 5.07
N GLY A 22 -15.01 -2.50 6.04
CA GLY A 22 -16.41 -2.13 6.20
C GLY A 22 -16.94 -1.18 5.10
N ILE A 23 -16.05 -0.59 4.30
CA ILE A 23 -16.41 0.42 3.28
C ILE A 23 -16.33 -0.18 1.86
N SER A 24 -15.48 -1.19 1.62
CA SER A 24 -15.41 -1.92 0.34
C SER A 24 -15.63 -3.42 0.57
N ASN A 25 -16.83 -3.89 0.27
CA ASN A 25 -17.33 -5.23 0.63
C ASN A 25 -16.77 -6.41 -0.20
N SER A 26 -15.74 -6.21 -1.03
CA SER A 26 -15.23 -7.30 -1.88
C SER A 26 -13.98 -7.94 -1.27
N PRO A 27 -13.97 -9.26 -0.98
CA PRO A 27 -12.74 -10.00 -0.65
C PRO A 27 -11.62 -9.86 -1.70
N GLY A 28 -12.01 -9.45 -2.91
CA GLY A 28 -11.10 -9.17 -4.02
C GLY A 28 -10.32 -7.86 -3.96
N SER A 29 -10.63 -6.94 -3.04
CA SER A 29 -10.04 -5.60 -2.95
C SER A 29 -8.97 -5.46 -1.85
N THR A 30 -8.60 -6.55 -1.18
CA THR A 30 -7.61 -6.54 -0.09
C THR A 30 -6.41 -7.43 -0.40
N PHE A 31 -5.29 -7.19 0.27
CA PHE A 31 -4.13 -8.07 0.23
C PHE A 31 -4.11 -9.11 1.35
N LEU A 32 -5.13 -9.11 2.21
CA LEU A 32 -5.34 -10.20 3.15
C LEU A 32 -5.89 -11.43 2.42
N PRO A 33 -5.61 -12.64 2.94
CA PRO A 33 -6.23 -13.85 2.45
C PRO A 33 -7.76 -13.75 2.45
N PRO A 34 -8.46 -14.16 1.38
CA PRO A 34 -9.90 -14.01 1.26
C PRO A 34 -10.65 -14.75 2.38
N GLU A 35 -10.15 -15.88 2.86
CA GLU A 35 -10.75 -16.66 3.94
C GLU A 35 -10.76 -15.87 5.25
N ILE A 36 -9.68 -15.11 5.51
CA ILE A 36 -9.59 -14.21 6.67
C ILE A 36 -10.59 -13.07 6.54
N VAL A 37 -10.77 -12.54 5.32
CA VAL A 37 -11.65 -11.41 5.04
C VAL A 37 -13.11 -11.81 5.19
N GLU A 38 -13.50 -12.96 4.65
CA GLU A 38 -14.85 -13.52 4.79
C GLU A 38 -15.17 -13.80 6.27
N CYS A 39 -14.22 -14.40 6.99
CA CYS A 39 -14.38 -14.63 8.42
C CYS A 39 -14.48 -13.30 9.19
N PHE A 40 -13.64 -12.31 8.88
CA PHE A 40 -13.70 -10.98 9.49
C PHE A 40 -15.05 -10.29 9.26
N GLN A 41 -15.57 -10.39 8.03
CA GLN A 41 -16.89 -9.86 7.68
C GLN A 41 -17.99 -10.54 8.49
N SER A 42 -17.89 -11.85 8.76
CA SER A 42 -18.85 -12.59 9.61
C SER A 42 -18.99 -12.01 11.03
N PHE A 43 -17.90 -11.50 11.62
CA PHE A 43 -17.94 -10.79 12.90
C PHE A 43 -18.65 -9.42 12.81
N SER A 44 -18.76 -8.85 11.62
CA SER A 44 -19.38 -7.55 11.35
C SER A 44 -20.87 -7.65 10.97
N PHE A 45 -21.44 -8.85 10.84
CA PHE A 45 -22.80 -9.08 10.31
C PHE A 45 -23.96 -8.89 11.33
N GLY A 46 -23.75 -8.21 12.47
CA GLY A 46 -24.80 -7.97 13.47
C GLY A 46 -24.94 -6.51 13.87
N LYS A 47 -25.99 -5.80 13.41
CA LYS A 47 -26.49 -4.45 13.79
C LYS A 47 -25.51 -3.29 14.04
N GLY A 48 -24.21 -3.50 13.91
CA GLY A 48 -23.14 -2.53 13.92
C GLY A 48 -21.99 -3.20 13.18
N ALA A 49 -21.66 -2.71 11.98
CA ALA A 49 -20.33 -2.95 11.45
C ALA A 49 -19.33 -2.56 12.55
N VAL A 50 -18.20 -3.26 12.66
CA VAL A 50 -17.10 -2.92 13.59
C VAL A 50 -16.59 -1.53 13.19
N THR A 51 -17.32 -0.51 13.59
CA THR A 51 -17.00 0.87 13.39
C THR A 51 -16.34 1.29 14.67
N LEU A 52 -15.19 1.94 14.54
CA LEU A 52 -14.58 2.70 15.63
C LEU A 52 -15.46 3.95 15.94
N ARG A 53 -16.79 3.79 16.01
CA ARG A 53 -17.68 4.85 16.46
C ARG A 53 -17.60 4.92 17.97
N LYS A 54 -17.42 6.15 18.43
CA LYS A 54 -17.20 6.54 19.82
C LYS A 54 -18.39 6.22 20.76
N ASP A 55 -19.53 5.82 20.20
CA ASP A 55 -20.81 5.72 20.91
C ASP A 55 -21.34 4.29 21.15
N GLU A 56 -20.62 3.23 20.77
CA GLU A 56 -21.08 1.85 21.03
C GLU A 56 -20.31 1.14 22.17
N PRO A 57 -21.00 0.70 23.25
CA PRO A 57 -20.36 0.26 24.48
C PRO A 57 -20.10 -1.26 24.48
N ASN A 58 -19.19 -1.76 23.64
CA ASN A 58 -18.74 -3.13 23.84
C ASN A 58 -17.26 -3.39 23.51
N PRO A 59 -16.32 -2.91 24.37
CA PRO A 59 -14.89 -3.16 24.20
C PRO A 59 -14.53 -4.66 24.21
N VAL A 60 -15.41 -5.51 24.77
CA VAL A 60 -15.21 -6.97 24.87
C VAL A 60 -15.12 -7.63 23.49
N ASN A 61 -15.80 -7.10 22.46
CA ASN A 61 -15.73 -7.65 21.11
C ASN A 61 -14.37 -7.44 20.44
N PHE A 62 -13.71 -6.32 20.69
CA PHE A 62 -12.42 -6.02 20.09
C PHE A 62 -11.27 -6.81 20.72
N ALA A 63 -11.31 -7.05 22.03
CA ALA A 63 -10.33 -7.93 22.68
C ALA A 63 -10.40 -9.36 22.10
N LEU A 64 -11.62 -9.89 21.96
CA LEU A 64 -11.85 -11.19 21.33
C LEU A 64 -11.41 -11.21 19.87
N LEU A 65 -11.69 -10.15 19.12
CA LEU A 65 -11.27 -10.00 17.74
C LEU A 65 -9.74 -9.91 17.61
N SER A 66 -9.04 -9.19 18.51
CA SER A 66 -7.58 -9.16 18.58
C SER A 66 -6.99 -10.55 18.84
N ARG A 67 -7.57 -11.33 19.76
CA ARG A 67 -7.14 -12.71 20.02
C ARG A 67 -7.43 -13.63 18.84
N TRP A 68 -8.58 -13.49 18.19
CA TRP A 68 -8.92 -14.22 16.97
C TRP A 68 -7.92 -13.92 15.84
N LYS A 69 -7.55 -12.65 15.63
CA LYS A 69 -6.53 -12.26 14.66
C LYS A 69 -5.20 -12.96 14.93
N GLN A 70 -4.71 -12.93 16.17
CA GLN A 70 -3.46 -13.60 16.55
C GLN A 70 -3.52 -15.11 16.30
N ALA A 71 -4.58 -15.77 16.77
CA ALA A 71 -4.74 -17.22 16.59
C ALA A 71 -4.80 -17.60 15.11
N THR A 72 -5.57 -16.84 14.31
CA THR A 72 -5.68 -17.05 12.87
C THR A 72 -4.34 -16.82 12.17
N ALA A 73 -3.62 -15.75 12.51
CA ALA A 73 -2.31 -15.48 11.92
C ALA A 73 -1.30 -16.59 12.23
N ALA A 74 -1.32 -17.14 13.46
CA ALA A 74 -0.48 -18.26 13.85
C ALA A 74 -0.84 -19.54 13.08
N LEU A 75 -2.14 -19.86 12.95
CA LEU A 75 -2.60 -21.04 12.21
C LEU A 75 -2.29 -20.94 10.71
N CYS A 76 -2.38 -19.74 10.14
CA CYS A 76 -2.13 -19.50 8.72
C CYS A 76 -0.66 -19.14 8.41
N HIS A 77 0.24 -19.17 9.40
CA HIS A 77 1.64 -18.78 9.24
C HIS A 77 2.34 -19.58 8.13
N ASN A 78 2.13 -20.89 8.10
CA ASN A 78 2.77 -21.73 7.08
C ASN A 78 2.28 -21.37 5.67
N ALA A 79 0.97 -21.18 5.50
CA ALA A 79 0.36 -20.88 4.21
C ALA A 79 0.76 -19.50 3.63
N TYR A 80 0.88 -18.47 4.49
CA TYR A 80 1.05 -17.09 4.01
C TYR A 80 2.38 -16.42 4.36
N VAL A 81 3.24 -17.11 5.13
CA VAL A 81 4.60 -16.64 5.46
C VAL A 81 5.66 -17.59 4.91
N LEU A 82 5.55 -18.90 5.19
CA LEU A 82 6.55 -19.87 4.74
C LEU A 82 6.36 -20.24 3.26
N ASP A 83 5.13 -20.59 2.88
CA ASP A 83 4.76 -20.98 1.51
C ASP A 83 4.13 -19.80 0.73
N ALA A 84 4.57 -18.59 1.05
CA ALA A 84 4.01 -17.35 0.51
C ALA A 84 4.13 -17.28 -1.02
N PHE A 85 3.05 -16.86 -1.67
CA PHE A 85 2.96 -16.65 -3.13
C PHE A 85 3.24 -17.90 -3.97
N THR A 86 3.07 -19.09 -3.39
CA THR A 86 2.97 -20.34 -4.15
C THR A 86 1.68 -20.35 -5.00
N PHE A 87 1.56 -21.33 -5.91
CA PHE A 87 0.39 -21.47 -6.77
C PHE A 87 -0.95 -21.56 -6.02
N PHE A 88 -0.93 -22.05 -4.77
CA PHE A 88 -2.11 -22.19 -3.92
C PHE A 88 -2.36 -20.97 -3.03
N ASP A 89 -1.50 -19.95 -3.04
CA ASP A 89 -1.71 -18.73 -2.26
C ASP A 89 -2.85 -17.89 -2.86
N ALA A 90 -3.98 -17.90 -2.17
CA ALA A 90 -5.19 -17.18 -2.56
C ALA A 90 -5.00 -15.66 -2.72
N ARG A 91 -3.97 -15.07 -2.09
CA ARG A 91 -3.64 -13.64 -2.25
C ARG A 91 -3.13 -13.29 -3.65
N THR A 92 -2.58 -14.26 -4.37
CA THR A 92 -2.01 -14.06 -5.72
C THR A 92 -3.04 -13.48 -6.68
N VAL A 93 -4.29 -13.96 -6.64
CA VAL A 93 -5.38 -13.43 -7.48
C VAL A 93 -5.67 -11.96 -7.18
N ASN A 94 -5.60 -11.56 -5.92
CA ASN A 94 -5.82 -10.17 -5.50
C ASN A 94 -4.65 -9.25 -5.91
N ILE A 95 -3.43 -9.77 -5.89
CA ILE A 95 -2.23 -9.07 -6.40
C ILE A 95 -2.36 -8.85 -7.90
N GLU A 96 -2.71 -9.87 -8.69
CA GLU A 96 -2.88 -9.72 -10.15
C GLU A 96 -4.02 -8.74 -10.49
N ARG A 97 -5.09 -8.71 -9.70
CA ARG A 97 -6.14 -7.70 -9.85
C ARG A 97 -5.60 -6.29 -9.59
N ALA A 98 -4.88 -6.08 -8.48
CA ALA A 98 -4.25 -4.79 -8.18
C ALA A 98 -3.26 -4.35 -9.26
N LEU A 99 -2.50 -5.29 -9.79
CA LEU A 99 -1.55 -5.08 -10.88
C LEU A 99 -2.27 -4.58 -12.14
N LYS A 100 -3.37 -5.23 -12.51
CA LYS A 100 -4.22 -4.83 -13.64
C LYS A 100 -4.85 -3.45 -13.46
N ASP A 101 -5.19 -3.08 -12.23
CA ASP A 101 -5.75 -1.76 -11.93
C ASP A 101 -4.68 -0.65 -12.00
N LEU A 102 -3.46 -0.94 -11.54
CA LEU A 102 -2.36 0.04 -11.49
C LEU A 102 -1.63 0.21 -12.82
N ASP A 103 -1.51 -0.87 -13.60
CA ASP A 103 -0.71 -0.85 -14.82
C ASP A 103 -1.11 0.28 -15.78
N PRO A 104 -2.40 0.47 -16.13
CA PRO A 104 -2.81 1.53 -17.06
C PRO A 104 -2.49 2.94 -16.55
N LEU A 105 -2.46 3.14 -15.23
CA LEU A 105 -2.15 4.41 -14.60
C LEU A 105 -0.65 4.68 -14.65
N LEU A 106 0.17 3.69 -14.28
CA LEU A 106 1.62 3.81 -14.20
C LEU A 106 2.27 3.80 -15.60
N ALA A 107 1.71 3.05 -16.55
CA ALA A 107 2.22 2.95 -17.91
C ALA A 107 2.27 4.30 -18.63
N ARG A 108 1.36 5.23 -18.32
CA ARG A 108 1.35 6.59 -18.88
C ARG A 108 2.57 7.43 -18.50
N TYR A 109 3.21 7.09 -17.39
CA TYR A 109 4.38 7.78 -16.87
C TYR A 109 5.67 6.98 -17.06
N ALA A 110 5.57 5.75 -17.60
CA ALA A 110 6.72 4.96 -17.96
C ALA A 110 7.41 5.59 -19.17
N LYS A 111 8.75 5.64 -19.13
CA LYS A 111 9.51 6.03 -20.32
C LYS A 111 9.27 4.97 -21.40
N PRO A 112 9.00 5.35 -22.66
CA PRO A 112 8.94 4.38 -23.74
C PRO A 112 10.29 3.68 -23.83
N SER A 113 10.32 2.40 -23.45
CA SER A 113 11.50 1.58 -23.63
C SER A 113 11.56 1.20 -25.10
N ASN A 114 12.70 1.47 -25.75
CA ASN A 114 12.94 1.06 -27.14
C ASN A 114 13.08 -0.46 -27.29
N VAL A 115 12.94 -1.22 -26.20
CA VAL A 115 13.14 -2.66 -26.13
C VAL A 115 11.87 -3.32 -25.60
N SER A 116 11.37 -4.31 -26.33
CA SER A 116 10.20 -5.14 -25.98
C SER A 116 10.22 -5.68 -24.54
N HIS A 117 11.40 -5.86 -23.95
CA HIS A 117 11.59 -6.38 -22.58
C HIS A 117 11.28 -5.38 -21.46
N GLY A 118 11.17 -4.08 -21.74
CA GLY A 118 10.98 -3.06 -20.70
C GLY A 118 9.59 -3.06 -20.06
N LYS A 119 8.57 -3.57 -20.77
CA LYS A 119 7.20 -3.64 -20.25
C LYS A 119 7.07 -4.77 -19.22
N ASP A 120 7.61 -5.94 -19.55
CA ASP A 120 7.49 -7.14 -18.72
C ASP A 120 8.28 -6.97 -17.43
N ALA A 121 9.52 -6.46 -17.51
CA ALA A 121 10.33 -6.17 -16.32
C ALA A 121 9.65 -5.21 -15.33
N ARG A 122 9.02 -4.13 -15.80
CA ARG A 122 8.29 -3.19 -14.93
C ARG A 122 7.09 -3.84 -14.25
N ILE A 123 6.38 -4.71 -14.96
CA ILE A 123 5.22 -5.43 -14.41
C ILE A 123 5.69 -6.42 -13.34
N ASP A 124 6.80 -7.11 -13.58
CA ASP A 124 7.41 -8.02 -12.62
C ASP A 124 7.87 -7.28 -11.36
N ASP A 125 8.57 -6.15 -11.51
CA ASP A 125 8.95 -5.29 -10.38
C ASP A 125 7.73 -4.82 -9.57
N LEU A 126 6.68 -4.39 -10.27
CA LEU A 126 5.45 -3.95 -9.62
C LEU A 126 4.78 -5.10 -8.88
N ARG A 127 4.76 -6.30 -9.46
CA ARG A 127 4.24 -7.51 -8.81
C ARG A 127 5.00 -7.81 -7.52
N ASP A 128 6.32 -7.70 -7.52
CA ASP A 128 7.12 -7.94 -6.32
C ASP A 128 6.86 -6.88 -5.23
N VAL A 129 6.68 -5.62 -5.61
CA VAL A 129 6.26 -4.56 -4.67
C VAL A 129 4.87 -4.86 -4.08
N LEU A 130 3.93 -5.36 -4.88
CA LEU A 130 2.60 -5.73 -4.39
C LEU A 130 2.62 -6.98 -3.49
N ARG A 131 3.51 -7.96 -3.77
CA ARG A 131 3.78 -9.09 -2.88
C ARG A 131 4.29 -8.62 -1.52
N LEU A 132 5.25 -7.69 -1.50
CA LEU A 132 5.71 -7.06 -0.25
C LEU A 132 4.55 -6.37 0.48
N GLY A 133 3.68 -5.67 -0.24
CA GLY A 133 2.46 -5.09 0.31
C GLY A 133 1.53 -6.12 0.94
N ALA A 134 1.39 -7.29 0.34
CA ALA A 134 0.57 -8.38 0.89
C ALA A 134 1.19 -9.06 2.13
N SER A 135 2.51 -9.23 2.15
CA SER A 135 3.23 -9.67 3.34
C SER A 135 3.11 -8.65 4.49
N PHE A 136 3.17 -7.36 4.15
CA PHE A 136 2.95 -6.28 5.11
C PHE A 136 1.51 -6.31 5.67
N ALA A 137 0.50 -6.46 4.82
CA ALA A 137 -0.89 -6.59 5.26
C ALA A 137 -1.08 -7.76 6.24
N PHE A 138 -0.52 -8.93 5.92
CA PHE A 138 -0.60 -10.09 6.80
C PHE A 138 0.15 -9.88 8.12
N THR A 139 1.31 -9.22 8.08
CA THR A 139 2.04 -8.83 9.30
C THR A 139 1.21 -7.91 10.20
N LEU A 140 0.58 -6.89 9.63
CA LEU A 140 -0.31 -5.99 10.38
C LEU A 140 -1.54 -6.72 10.93
N PHE A 141 -2.08 -7.67 10.17
CA PHE A 141 -3.17 -8.52 10.62
C PHE A 141 -2.77 -9.35 11.83
N GLY A 142 -1.56 -9.92 11.87
CA GLY A 142 -1.11 -10.73 13.01
C GLY A 142 -0.90 -9.95 14.31
N GLN A 143 -0.84 -8.61 14.26
CA GLN A 143 -0.66 -7.80 15.46
C GLN A 143 -1.92 -7.77 16.33
N PRO A 144 -1.79 -7.90 17.68
CA PRO A 144 -2.91 -7.80 18.61
C PRO A 144 -3.32 -6.36 18.88
N CYS A 145 -3.50 -5.58 17.82
CA CYS A 145 -3.92 -4.19 17.93
C CYS A 145 -4.58 -3.79 16.62
N PHE A 146 -5.21 -2.62 16.63
CA PHE A 146 -5.80 -2.06 15.43
C PHE A 146 -5.02 -0.84 14.98
N TRP A 147 -4.82 -0.75 13.68
CA TRP A 147 -4.00 0.27 13.05
C TRP A 147 -4.84 1.12 12.09
N LYS A 148 -4.59 2.42 12.08
CA LYS A 148 -5.18 3.39 11.15
C LYS A 148 -4.05 4.21 10.53
N PHE A 149 -4.18 4.53 9.25
CA PHE A 149 -3.31 5.54 8.64
C PHE A 149 -3.81 6.93 9.00
N ASP A 150 -2.95 7.71 9.67
CA ASP A 150 -3.21 9.10 9.96
C ASP A 150 -2.66 9.99 8.85
N TRP A 151 -3.60 10.54 8.07
CA TRP A 151 -3.34 11.48 6.99
C TRP A 151 -3.44 12.94 7.43
N ARG A 152 -3.81 13.21 8.68
CA ARG A 152 -4.00 14.57 9.17
C ARG A 152 -2.68 15.33 9.11
N SER A 153 -2.76 16.59 8.67
CA SER A 153 -1.58 17.45 8.56
C SER A 153 -1.33 18.19 9.88
N ASP A 154 -0.36 17.73 10.66
CA ASP A 154 0.04 18.41 11.90
C ASP A 154 0.52 19.84 11.61
N ARG A 155 1.13 20.04 10.44
CA ARG A 155 1.53 21.36 9.94
C ARG A 155 0.32 22.24 9.64
N ALA A 156 -0.72 21.73 8.99
CA ALA A 156 -1.93 22.51 8.73
C ALA A 156 -2.64 22.89 10.05
N ILE A 157 -2.69 21.96 11.01
CA ILE A 157 -3.26 22.20 12.35
C ILE A 157 -2.47 23.30 13.08
N ALA A 158 -1.14 23.25 13.05
CA ALA A 158 -0.28 24.29 13.62
C ALA A 158 -0.48 25.67 12.96
N HIS A 159 -0.85 25.69 11.67
CA HIS A 159 -1.23 26.92 10.95
C HIS A 159 -2.69 27.35 11.18
N GLY A 160 -3.40 26.74 12.14
CA GLY A 160 -4.77 27.10 12.50
C GLY A 160 -5.84 26.60 11.51
N LYS A 161 -5.48 25.70 10.60
CA LYS A 161 -6.43 25.04 9.70
C LYS A 161 -6.99 23.82 10.40
N THR A 162 -8.25 23.89 10.82
CA THR A 162 -8.96 22.74 11.41
C THR A 162 -9.32 21.74 10.31
N GLU A 163 -8.55 20.67 10.19
CA GLU A 163 -9.00 19.44 9.52
C GLU A 163 -10.00 18.75 10.46
N THR A 164 -11.29 19.07 10.31
CA THR A 164 -12.35 18.22 10.87
C THR A 164 -12.22 16.82 10.29
N GLU A 165 -12.23 15.79 11.14
CA GLU A 165 -12.24 14.39 10.70
C GLU A 165 -13.26 14.19 9.56
N PRO A 166 -12.83 13.67 8.39
CA PRO A 166 -13.79 13.32 7.37
C PRO A 166 -14.66 12.17 7.90
N LYS A 167 -15.95 12.45 8.09
CA LYS A 167 -16.99 11.44 8.36
C LYS A 167 -16.85 10.32 7.32
N PRO A 168 -16.76 9.04 7.72
CA PRO A 168 -16.45 7.94 6.81
C PRO A 168 -17.61 7.51 5.89
N GLU A 169 -18.67 8.31 5.74
CA GLU A 169 -19.82 7.95 4.89
C GLU A 169 -19.64 8.33 3.40
N SER A 170 -18.48 8.84 2.99
CA SER A 170 -18.28 9.26 1.59
C SER A 170 -16.80 9.37 1.17
N PHE A 171 -16.06 8.26 1.19
CA PHE A 171 -14.70 8.22 0.61
C PHE A 171 -14.65 7.70 -0.85
N LEU A 172 -15.77 7.23 -1.39
CA LEU A 172 -15.91 6.82 -2.80
C LEU A 172 -16.71 7.81 -3.67
N SER A 173 -17.25 8.86 -3.08
CA SER A 173 -17.57 10.04 -3.88
C SER A 173 -16.24 10.66 -4.27
N THR A 174 -16.09 11.02 -5.53
CA THR A 174 -15.25 12.10 -6.05
C THR A 174 -14.71 13.01 -4.94
N THR A 175 -13.48 13.49 -5.08
CA THR A 175 -13.01 14.74 -4.46
C THR A 175 -13.91 15.91 -4.87
N THR A 176 -15.19 15.86 -4.52
CA THR A 176 -16.07 16.98 -4.37
C THR A 176 -15.75 17.44 -2.98
N ILE A 177 -14.74 18.30 -2.91
CA ILE A 177 -14.72 19.37 -1.92
C ILE A 177 -16.15 19.92 -2.00
N ASN A 178 -16.99 19.62 -1.01
CA ASN A 178 -18.27 20.30 -0.88
C ASN A 178 -17.89 21.74 -0.59
N ILE A 179 -17.79 22.56 -1.65
CA ILE A 179 -17.71 24.01 -1.59
C ILE A 179 -19.12 24.48 -1.20
N ALA A 180 -19.55 24.09 0.01
CA ALA A 180 -20.65 24.72 0.70
C ALA A 180 -20.03 25.92 1.45
N ALA A 181 -19.97 27.03 0.73
CA ALA A 181 -19.77 28.41 1.17
C ALA A 181 -18.63 28.69 2.18
N THR A 182 -17.71 29.56 1.74
CA THR A 182 -16.82 30.41 2.57
C THR A 182 -15.68 29.72 3.33
N THR A 183 -14.70 29.17 2.59
CA THR A 183 -13.26 29.53 2.64
C THR A 183 -12.50 28.47 1.85
N SER A 184 -11.84 28.85 0.76
CA SER A 184 -10.91 27.95 0.08
C SER A 184 -9.70 27.74 1.00
N ILE A 185 -9.67 26.64 1.74
CA ILE A 185 -8.49 26.24 2.50
C ILE A 185 -7.42 25.85 1.46
N ARG A 186 -6.60 26.83 1.09
CA ARG A 186 -5.47 26.63 0.20
C ARG A 186 -4.38 25.93 0.99
N LEU A 187 -4.32 24.61 0.89
CA LEU A 187 -3.22 23.83 1.43
C LEU A 187 -1.93 24.19 0.69
N THR A 188 -0.88 24.50 1.44
CA THR A 188 0.45 24.73 0.86
C THR A 188 1.15 23.39 0.64
N THR A 189 2.15 23.34 -0.25
CA THR A 189 2.95 22.12 -0.49
C THR A 189 3.60 21.57 0.78
N GLN A 190 3.84 22.42 1.78
CA GLN A 190 4.41 22.03 3.08
C GLN A 190 3.38 21.33 3.99
N GLU A 191 2.09 21.54 3.74
CA GLU A 191 0.99 20.98 4.52
C GLU A 191 0.43 19.68 3.93
N ILE A 192 0.74 19.37 2.67
CA ILE A 192 0.26 18.15 2.01
C ILE A 192 1.05 16.94 2.53
N VAL A 193 0.37 16.05 3.24
CA VAL A 193 0.90 14.76 3.68
C VAL A 193 1.02 13.83 2.47
N ALA A 194 2.24 13.41 2.16
CA ALA A 194 2.53 12.49 1.07
C ALA A 194 2.66 11.04 1.55
N TRP A 195 3.03 10.84 2.83
CA TRP A 195 3.09 9.54 3.49
C TRP A 195 2.46 9.63 4.88
N PRO A 196 1.42 8.84 5.18
CA PRO A 196 0.76 8.88 6.48
C PRO A 196 1.61 8.17 7.53
N SER A 197 1.42 8.52 8.80
CA SER A 197 1.90 7.67 9.90
C SER A 197 0.92 6.52 10.13
N LEU A 198 1.42 5.39 10.60
CA LEU A 198 0.59 4.27 11.01
C LEU A 198 0.35 4.38 12.51
N VAL A 199 -0.88 4.67 12.92
CA VAL A 199 -1.20 4.90 14.33
C VAL A 199 -1.99 3.72 14.87
N ARG A 200 -1.57 3.24 16.04
CA ARG A 200 -2.29 2.23 16.81
C ARG A 200 -3.46 2.89 17.52
N VAL A 201 -4.66 2.57 17.07
CA VAL A 201 -5.90 3.15 17.63
C VAL A 201 -6.44 2.37 18.81
N MET A 202 -6.02 1.12 18.97
CA MET A 202 -6.53 0.22 20.00
C MET A 202 -5.49 -0.80 20.40
N ASP A 203 -5.48 -1.20 21.67
CA ASP A 203 -4.61 -2.24 22.20
C ASP A 203 -5.16 -3.67 22.05
N GLU A 204 -4.44 -4.64 22.62
CA GLU A 204 -4.82 -6.04 22.62
C GLU A 204 -6.06 -6.35 23.46
N ASN A 205 -6.40 -5.46 24.39
CA ASN A 205 -7.53 -5.57 25.30
C ASN A 205 -8.77 -4.83 24.75
N GLY A 206 -8.70 -4.28 23.54
CA GLY A 206 -9.80 -3.52 22.96
C GLY A 206 -9.96 -2.10 23.52
N VAL A 207 -8.98 -1.61 24.28
CA VAL A 207 -8.98 -0.25 24.84
C VAL A 207 -8.50 0.73 23.78
N GLN A 208 -9.30 1.77 23.53
CA GLN A 208 -8.90 2.85 22.64
C GLN A 208 -7.75 3.64 23.25
N LEU A 209 -6.72 3.87 22.44
CA LEU A 209 -5.55 4.63 22.88
C LEU A 209 -5.75 6.10 22.52
N SER A 210 -5.43 6.98 23.47
CA SER A 210 -5.28 8.40 23.19
C SER A 210 -4.05 8.64 22.31
N GLU A 211 -4.13 9.62 21.41
CA GLU A 211 -3.01 10.04 20.56
C GLU A 211 -1.80 10.41 21.44
N GLY A 212 -0.77 9.57 21.42
CA GLY A 212 0.48 9.75 22.17
C GLY A 212 1.63 9.01 21.48
N ASP A 213 2.88 9.39 21.77
CA ASP A 213 4.06 8.97 20.99
C ASP A 213 4.23 7.44 20.88
N ASP A 214 3.89 6.67 21.93
CA ASP A 214 3.99 5.20 21.94
C ASP A 214 3.00 4.49 20.99
N THR A 215 2.06 5.24 20.41
CA THR A 215 1.04 4.72 19.50
C THR A 215 1.40 4.87 18.02
N ILE A 216 2.48 5.60 17.70
CA ILE A 216 2.79 6.00 16.33
C ILE A 216 3.92 5.13 15.77
N LEU A 217 3.64 4.41 14.69
CA LEU A 217 4.62 3.69 13.91
C LEU A 217 4.92 4.44 12.61
N GLY A 218 6.11 5.02 12.54
CA GLY A 218 6.62 5.73 11.38
C GLY A 218 6.29 7.22 11.37
N GLU A 219 7.23 7.99 10.82
CA GLU A 219 7.12 9.44 10.69
C GLU A 219 6.26 9.82 9.48
N LYS A 220 5.36 10.79 9.65
CA LYS A 220 4.64 11.41 8.52
C LYS A 220 5.64 12.09 7.60
N LYS A 221 5.48 11.93 6.28
CA LYS A 221 6.28 12.68 5.31
C LYS A 221 5.41 13.64 4.53
N TYR A 222 5.88 14.87 4.41
CA TYR A 222 5.20 15.90 3.66
C TYR A 222 5.77 16.00 2.26
N LEU A 223 4.96 16.51 1.32
CA LEU A 223 5.36 16.65 -0.07
C LEU A 223 6.61 17.54 -0.23
N SER A 224 6.76 18.56 0.62
CA SER A 224 7.97 19.40 0.69
C SER A 224 9.24 18.60 0.95
N ASP A 225 9.18 17.59 1.82
CA ASP A 225 10.35 16.84 2.30
C ASP A 225 10.85 15.89 1.20
N ILE A 226 9.92 15.44 0.35
CA ILE A 226 10.21 14.60 -0.81
C ILE A 226 10.73 15.47 -1.97
N ALA A 227 10.16 16.66 -2.17
CA ALA A 227 10.57 17.58 -3.22
C ALA A 227 11.98 18.16 -2.98
N GLY A 228 12.32 18.50 -1.73
CA GLY A 228 13.62 19.07 -1.37
C GLY A 228 14.80 18.13 -1.63
N LYS A 229 14.62 16.81 -1.42
CA LYS A 229 15.68 15.81 -1.63
C LYS A 229 15.97 15.50 -3.11
N LEU A 230 15.11 15.95 -4.03
CA LEU A 230 15.26 15.68 -5.46
C LEU A 230 16.11 16.73 -6.19
N GLY A 231 16.42 17.86 -5.54
CA GLY A 231 17.24 18.93 -6.11
C GLY A 231 18.76 18.69 -6.02
N ASP A 232 19.20 17.76 -5.18
CA ASP A 232 20.62 17.50 -4.89
C ASP A 232 21.22 16.32 -5.68
N VAL A 233 20.62 15.95 -6.82
CA VAL A 233 21.26 14.98 -7.72
C VAL A 233 22.51 15.63 -8.32
N PRO A 234 23.73 15.12 -8.07
CA PRO A 234 24.94 15.69 -8.65
C PRO A 234 24.79 15.61 -10.16
N ARG A 235 24.86 16.76 -10.85
CA ARG A 235 25.07 16.80 -12.30
C ARG A 235 26.38 16.05 -12.55
N VAL A 236 26.28 14.83 -13.04
CA VAL A 236 27.41 14.12 -13.63
C VAL A 236 27.91 15.02 -14.74
N HIS A 237 29.11 15.58 -14.57
CA HIS A 237 29.82 16.26 -15.63
C HIS A 237 29.98 15.23 -16.76
N GLU A 238 29.31 15.48 -17.90
CA GLU A 238 29.64 14.85 -19.16
C GLU A 238 31.08 15.23 -19.49
N GLY A 239 31.99 14.32 -19.13
CA GLY A 239 33.36 14.31 -19.57
C GLY A 239 33.38 13.92 -21.04
N ASP A 240 33.76 14.90 -21.84
CA ASP A 240 34.05 14.83 -23.25
C ASP A 240 35.24 13.88 -23.47
N ASP A 241 34.98 12.62 -23.83
CA ASP A 241 36.02 11.65 -24.22
C ASP A 241 35.80 11.23 -25.68
N SER A 242 36.31 12.09 -26.55
CA SER A 242 36.72 11.74 -27.90
C SER A 242 37.91 10.76 -27.82
N ARG A 243 37.71 9.47 -28.11
CA ARG A 243 38.77 8.64 -28.71
C ARG A 243 38.27 7.34 -29.33
N SER A 244 38.71 7.17 -30.57
CA SER A 244 38.65 5.96 -31.37
C SER A 244 39.27 4.76 -30.67
N ASN A 245 38.70 3.57 -30.89
CA ASN A 245 39.39 2.44 -31.50
C ASN A 245 38.46 1.20 -31.51
N SER A 246 37.92 0.89 -32.68
CA SER A 246 37.56 -0.48 -33.04
C SER A 246 38.85 -1.31 -33.17
N PRO A 247 38.85 -2.60 -32.83
CA PRO A 247 38.98 -3.61 -33.89
C PRO A 247 38.17 -4.90 -33.55
N PRO A 248 38.35 -6.04 -34.24
CA PRO A 248 37.39 -6.56 -35.20
C PRO A 248 36.62 -7.79 -34.67
N PHE A 249 35.50 -8.07 -35.33
CA PHE A 249 34.78 -9.33 -35.21
C PHE A 249 35.67 -10.51 -35.60
N GLU A 250 35.91 -11.41 -34.66
CA GLU A 250 36.38 -12.77 -34.96
C GLU A 250 35.26 -13.79 -34.69
N ASN A 251 35.18 -14.72 -35.63
CA ASN A 251 34.11 -15.67 -35.85
C ASN A 251 34.01 -16.71 -34.73
N ILE A 252 32.80 -16.96 -34.23
CA ILE A 252 32.46 -18.19 -33.49
C ILE A 252 31.67 -19.11 -34.42
N PRO A 253 32.17 -20.30 -34.78
CA PRO A 253 31.38 -21.30 -35.49
C PRO A 253 30.39 -21.95 -34.52
N VAL A 254 29.10 -21.82 -34.81
CA VAL A 254 28.04 -22.60 -34.17
C VAL A 254 28.03 -23.99 -34.83
N ALA A 255 28.69 -24.94 -34.18
CA ALA A 255 28.54 -26.36 -34.48
C ALA A 255 27.25 -26.88 -33.85
N GLY A 256 26.61 -27.80 -34.58
CA GLY A 256 25.22 -28.19 -34.42
C GLY A 256 24.87 -28.91 -33.12
N LEU A 257 23.61 -28.74 -32.73
CA LEU A 257 22.92 -29.63 -31.79
C LEU A 257 21.42 -29.65 -32.13
N LEU A 258 21.07 -30.41 -33.17
CA LEU A 258 19.71 -30.85 -33.45
C LEU A 258 19.82 -32.27 -34.01
N ASP A 259 19.60 -33.25 -33.13
CA ASP A 259 18.85 -34.48 -33.41
C ASP A 259 18.97 -35.42 -32.21
N GLN A 260 17.95 -35.42 -31.37
CA GLN A 260 17.58 -36.56 -30.53
C GLN A 260 16.23 -36.23 -29.90
N TYR A 261 15.14 -36.71 -30.51
CA TYR A 261 13.99 -37.33 -29.83
C TYR A 261 13.12 -38.00 -30.90
N GLY A 262 13.40 -39.28 -31.11
CA GLY A 262 12.42 -40.22 -31.63
C GLY A 262 11.94 -41.09 -30.47
N THR A 263 10.63 -41.09 -30.25
CA THR A 263 9.76 -42.21 -29.86
C THR A 263 8.32 -41.71 -29.92
#